data_AF-A0A0D8ZME7-F1
#
_entry.id   AF-A0A0D8ZME7-F1
#
_cell.length_a   1.000
_cell.length_b   1.000
_cell.length_c   1.000
_cell.angle_alpha   90.00
_cell.angle_beta   90.00
_cell.angle_gamma   90.00
#
_symmetry.space_group_name_H-M   'P 1'
#
loop_
_entity.id
_entity.type
_entity.pdbx_description
1 polymer ?
#
loop_
_entity_poly.entity_id
_entity_poly.type
_entity_poly.pdbx_seq_one_letter_code
_entity_poly.pdbx_strand_id
1 'polypeptide(L)'
;MGLDVYLKRFDNYDISQQLRAEYERQMDRAWEQIANRGNNYQVSDQEEEIYSQQCRTIARTLGLDSNGEDPLVQFIRLPSHKYPDHNFKIGYFYSSNNDSGINRILSDAIGLDLYSIFNPLTEEEDFRPDWNKARDICLKAIADFTTHIERHPYGVVPLTFDPDISPIQAQITSEALALQKLVAKKEQRTDTQPNNLGGWAGDFFLTEPLEVLAIIPGSAECLDSPDLPCFYIVFHHKHLDFYLQGLEIVLETIEYVLEQPDIDKYYLDWSS
;
A
#
# COMPACT_ATOMS: atom_id res chain seq x y z
N MET A 1 -4.33 -4.78 2.38
CA MET A 1 -4.36 -3.37 2.78
C MET A 1 -3.20 -2.69 2.07
N GLY A 2 -3.42 -1.50 1.48
CA GLY A 2 -2.34 -0.78 0.81
C GLY A 2 -1.41 -0.22 1.89
N LEU A 3 -0.17 -0.71 1.92
CA LEU A 3 0.82 -0.19 2.85
C LEU A 3 1.29 1.18 2.33
N ASP A 4 1.12 2.21 3.14
CA ASP A 4 1.61 3.56 2.89
C ASP A 4 3.07 3.67 3.35
N VAL A 5 3.77 4.68 2.82
CA VAL A 5 5.13 5.03 3.23
C VAL A 5 5.13 6.40 3.90
N TYR A 6 5.81 6.52 5.04
CA TYR A 6 6.00 7.79 5.75
C TYR A 6 7.47 8.14 5.91
N LEU A 7 7.79 9.44 5.82
CA LEU A 7 9.06 10.01 6.24
C LEU A 7 8.90 10.57 7.66
N LYS A 8 9.73 10.05 8.57
CA LYS A 8 9.82 10.50 9.96
C LYS A 8 11.16 11.17 10.20
N ARG A 9 11.17 12.16 11.08
CA ARG A 9 12.39 12.75 11.64
C ARG A 9 12.43 12.49 13.14
N PHE A 10 13.54 11.92 13.57
CA PHE A 10 13.82 11.60 14.97
C PHE A 10 14.87 12.55 15.52
N ASP A 11 14.60 13.21 16.64
CA ASP A 11 15.65 13.96 17.33
C ASP A 11 16.68 13.04 18.00
N ASN A 12 16.23 11.89 18.51
CA ASN A 12 17.07 10.81 19.00
C ASN A 12 16.37 9.46 18.77
N TYR A 13 16.73 8.79 17.67
CA TYR A 13 16.13 7.52 17.26
C TYR A 13 16.22 6.44 18.35
N ASP A 14 17.39 6.28 18.97
CA ASP A 14 17.60 5.23 19.99
C ASP A 14 16.70 5.40 21.21
N ILE A 15 16.46 6.66 21.64
CA ILE A 15 15.53 6.94 22.75
C ILE A 15 14.10 6.63 22.34
N SER A 16 13.67 7.06 21.15
CA SER A 16 12.32 6.78 20.65
C SER A 16 12.05 5.28 20.54
N GLN A 17 13.01 4.50 20.03
CA GLN A 17 12.90 3.03 19.95
C GLN A 17 12.89 2.37 21.33
N GLN A 18 13.67 2.86 22.29
CA GLN A 18 13.63 2.35 23.67
C GLN A 18 12.27 2.61 24.33
N LEU A 19 11.68 3.79 24.10
CA LEU A 19 10.35 4.12 24.62
C LEU A 19 9.26 3.26 23.97
N ARG A 20 9.31 3.04 22.65
CA ARG A 20 8.37 2.15 21.94
C ARG A 20 8.45 0.72 22.48
N ALA A 21 9.66 0.15 22.56
CA ALA A 21 9.86 -1.20 23.07
C ALA A 21 9.41 -1.35 24.54
N GLU A 22 9.62 -0.32 25.37
CA GLU A 22 9.14 -0.32 26.75
C GLU A 22 7.61 -0.24 26.83
N TYR A 23 6.99 0.56 25.96
CA TYR A 23 5.54 0.69 25.86
C TYR A 23 4.89 -0.63 25.43
N GLU A 24 5.34 -1.24 24.33
CA GLU A 24 4.87 -2.55 23.85
C GLU A 24 4.99 -3.63 24.92
N ARG A 25 6.15 -3.71 25.58
CA ARG A 25 6.36 -4.68 26.67
C ARG A 25 5.39 -4.49 27.84
N GLN A 26 5.02 -3.25 28.16
CA GLN A 26 4.03 -2.98 29.22
C GLN A 26 2.60 -3.25 28.74
N MET A 27 2.28 -2.97 27.48
CA MET A 27 1.01 -3.33 26.84
C MET A 27 0.80 -4.84 26.82
N ASP A 28 1.79 -5.62 26.39
CA ASP A 28 1.72 -7.08 26.36
C ASP A 28 1.44 -7.65 27.75
N ARG A 29 2.12 -7.14 28.78
CA ARG A 29 1.85 -7.53 30.17
C ARG A 29 0.45 -7.16 30.64
N ALA A 30 -0.06 -6.00 30.25
CA ALA A 30 -1.43 -5.58 30.58
C ALA A 30 -2.45 -6.49 29.87
N TRP A 31 -2.20 -6.84 28.61
CA TRP A 31 -3.03 -7.75 27.83
C TRP A 31 -3.04 -9.15 28.43
N GLU A 32 -1.87 -9.70 28.78
CA GLU A 32 -1.75 -11.02 29.43
C GLU A 32 -2.55 -11.11 30.74
N GLN A 33 -2.62 -10.02 31.52
CA GLN A 33 -3.41 -9.99 32.77
C GLN A 33 -4.92 -10.09 32.55
N ILE A 34 -5.38 -9.66 31.36
CA ILE A 34 -6.78 -9.72 30.95
C ILE A 34 -7.06 -11.05 30.26
N ALA A 35 -6.21 -11.44 29.30
CA ALA A 35 -6.35 -12.67 28.52
C ALA A 35 -6.25 -13.95 29.37
N ASN A 36 -5.44 -13.97 30.44
CA ASN A 36 -5.29 -15.13 31.32
C ASN A 36 -6.50 -15.40 32.25
N ARG A 37 -7.62 -14.67 32.11
CA ARG A 37 -8.82 -14.83 32.95
C ARG A 37 -9.83 -15.87 32.46
N GLY A 38 -9.59 -16.53 31.31
CA GLY A 38 -10.42 -17.66 30.88
C GLY A 38 -10.01 -18.28 29.53
N ASN A 39 -10.33 -19.57 29.35
CA ASN A 39 -10.01 -20.34 28.13
C ASN A 39 -10.84 -19.96 26.87
N ASN A 40 -11.69 -18.94 26.94
CA ASN A 40 -12.43 -18.43 25.79
C ASN A 40 -11.91 -17.03 25.48
N TYR A 41 -11.35 -16.86 24.28
CA TYR A 41 -10.84 -15.61 23.68
C TYR A 41 -11.91 -14.50 23.47
N GLN A 42 -12.89 -14.38 24.36
CA GLN A 42 -13.88 -13.30 24.32
C GLN A 42 -13.59 -12.34 25.47
N VAL A 43 -12.84 -11.29 25.16
CA VAL A 43 -12.68 -10.12 26.01
C VAL A 43 -13.99 -9.33 25.93
N SER A 44 -14.53 -8.90 27.08
CA SER A 44 -15.72 -8.05 27.11
C SER A 44 -15.39 -6.59 26.79
N ASP A 45 -16.36 -5.82 26.28
CA ASP A 45 -16.20 -4.37 26.04
C ASP A 45 -15.66 -3.62 27.28
N GLN A 46 -16.06 -4.07 28.48
CA GLN A 46 -15.59 -3.47 29.73
C GLN A 46 -14.10 -3.76 29.98
N GLU A 47 -13.62 -4.95 29.63
CA GLU A 47 -12.21 -5.33 29.74
C GLU A 47 -11.36 -4.63 28.66
N GLU A 48 -11.88 -4.47 27.45
CA GLU A 48 -11.24 -3.65 26.41
C GLU A 48 -11.09 -2.19 26.85
N GLU A 49 -12.11 -1.61 27.47
CA GLU A 49 -12.03 -0.24 28.01
C GLU A 49 -11.01 -0.14 29.16
N ILE A 50 -10.96 -1.12 30.06
CA ILE A 50 -9.92 -1.19 31.11
C ILE A 50 -8.53 -1.27 30.48
N TYR A 51 -8.33 -2.14 29.48
CA TYR A 51 -7.07 -2.25 28.75
C TYR A 51 -6.67 -0.93 28.08
N SER A 52 -7.61 -0.29 27.38
CA SER A 52 -7.40 1.00 26.73
C SER A 52 -6.98 2.08 27.72
N GLN A 53 -7.60 2.14 28.90
CA GLN A 53 -7.23 3.08 29.95
C GLN A 53 -5.84 2.79 30.56
N GLN A 54 -5.47 1.52 30.70
CA GLN A 54 -4.13 1.12 31.12
C GLN A 54 -3.08 1.53 30.09
N CYS A 55 -3.31 1.26 28.80
CA CYS A 55 -2.42 1.68 27.71
C CYS A 55 -2.20 3.20 27.73
N ARG A 56 -3.28 3.99 27.83
CA ARG A 56 -3.18 5.46 27.95
C ARG A 56 -2.40 5.92 29.19
N THR A 57 -2.46 5.18 30.29
CA THR A 57 -1.73 5.48 31.53
C THR A 57 -0.24 5.15 31.38
N ILE A 58 0.09 4.01 30.78
CA ILE A 58 1.47 3.60 30.45
C ILE A 58 2.09 4.65 29.52
N ALA A 59 1.41 4.99 28.43
CA ALA A 59 1.89 5.97 27.45
C ALA A 59 2.22 7.31 28.13
N ARG A 60 1.30 7.85 28.94
CA ARG A 60 1.52 9.09 29.71
C ARG A 60 2.72 9.00 30.66
N THR A 61 2.94 7.83 31.28
CA THR A 61 4.05 7.63 32.23
C THR A 61 5.40 7.63 31.51
N LEU A 62 5.43 7.10 30.29
CA LEU A 62 6.61 7.10 29.42
C LEU A 62 6.83 8.42 28.67
N GLY A 63 5.90 9.37 28.79
CA GLY A 63 5.94 10.64 28.05
C GLY A 63 5.52 10.53 26.58
N LEU A 64 4.84 9.43 26.22
CA LEU A 64 4.29 9.18 24.90
C LEU A 64 2.90 9.83 24.76
N ASP A 65 2.43 9.96 23.52
CA ASP A 65 1.10 10.47 23.21
C ASP A 65 -0.01 9.45 23.52
N SER A 66 -1.26 9.74 23.16
CA SER A 66 -2.37 8.83 23.46
C SER A 66 -2.35 7.51 22.69
N ASN A 67 -1.55 7.44 21.63
CA ASN A 67 -1.39 6.25 20.78
C ASN A 67 -0.12 5.46 21.13
N GLY A 68 0.73 5.99 22.02
CA GLY A 68 2.01 5.39 22.37
C GLY A 68 3.16 5.81 21.46
N GLU A 69 2.99 6.89 20.70
CA GLU A 69 4.04 7.45 19.85
C GLU A 69 4.86 8.49 20.62
N ASP A 70 6.15 8.57 20.30
CA ASP A 70 7.03 9.59 20.87
C ASP A 70 6.65 10.96 20.25
N PRO A 71 6.19 11.93 21.06
CA PRO A 71 5.73 13.24 20.57
C PRO A 71 6.85 14.08 19.93
N LEU A 72 8.11 13.69 20.10
CA LEU A 72 9.26 14.32 19.45
C LEU A 72 9.50 13.81 18.03
N VAL A 73 8.85 12.71 17.63
CA VAL A 73 8.91 12.19 16.26
C VAL A 73 8.05 13.06 15.35
N GLN A 74 8.65 13.57 14.29
CA GLN A 74 7.98 14.45 13.34
C GLN A 74 7.67 13.69 12.05
N PHE A 75 6.39 13.59 11.71
CA PHE A 75 5.98 13.13 10.39
C PHE A 75 6.09 14.27 9.37
N ILE A 76 6.86 14.05 8.33
CA ILE A 76 7.02 15.01 7.24
C ILE A 76 5.96 14.71 6.18
N ARG A 77 5.03 15.63 5.98
CA ARG A 77 3.97 15.51 4.97
C ARG A 77 3.68 16.85 4.33
N LEU A 78 4.54 17.26 3.40
CA LEU A 78 4.44 18.56 2.74
C LEU A 78 3.90 18.39 1.31
N PRO A 79 3.07 19.32 0.79
CA PRO A 79 2.70 19.31 -0.62
C PRO A 79 3.95 19.29 -1.51
N SER A 80 3.93 18.50 -2.58
CA SER A 80 4.97 18.58 -3.61
C SER A 80 4.99 19.98 -4.23
N HIS A 81 6.17 20.52 -4.51
CA HIS A 81 6.29 21.77 -5.23
C HIS A 81 5.86 21.62 -6.69
N LYS A 82 6.10 20.45 -7.30
CA LYS A 82 5.73 20.15 -8.70
C LYS A 82 4.25 19.79 -8.83
N TYR A 83 3.72 19.01 -7.88
CA TYR A 83 2.35 18.48 -7.94
C TYR A 83 1.60 18.63 -6.61
N PRO A 84 1.23 19.86 -6.21
CA PRO A 84 0.65 20.13 -4.88
C PRO A 84 -0.62 19.33 -4.57
N ASP A 85 -1.43 19.04 -5.59
CA ASP A 85 -2.73 18.35 -5.47
C ASP A 85 -2.63 16.83 -5.60
N HIS A 86 -1.43 16.29 -5.86
CA HIS A 86 -1.23 14.84 -5.99
C HIS A 86 -1.45 14.11 -4.67
N ASN A 87 -1.86 12.84 -4.69
CA ASN A 87 -2.09 12.07 -3.45
C ASN A 87 -0.80 11.80 -2.67
N PHE A 88 0.31 11.65 -3.41
CA PHE A 88 1.65 11.59 -2.81
C PHE A 88 2.06 12.99 -2.37
N LYS A 89 2.78 13.05 -1.27
CA LYS A 89 3.33 14.28 -0.67
C LYS A 89 4.82 14.05 -0.42
N ILE A 90 5.57 15.14 -0.24
CA ILE A 90 6.93 15.04 0.27
C ILE A 90 6.84 14.36 1.64
N GLY A 91 7.45 13.17 1.73
CA GLY A 91 7.41 12.34 2.93
C GLY A 91 6.18 11.46 3.13
N TYR A 92 5.29 11.33 2.12
CA TYR A 92 4.17 10.40 2.19
C TYR A 92 3.83 9.79 0.82
N PHE A 93 3.92 8.46 0.69
CA PHE A 93 3.61 7.74 -0.55
C PHE A 93 2.38 6.85 -0.34
N TYR A 94 1.29 7.21 -1.01
CA TYR A 94 -0.04 6.61 -0.83
C TYR A 94 -0.17 5.25 -1.52
N SER A 95 -0.70 4.26 -0.80
CA SER A 95 -1.14 2.95 -1.28
C SER A 95 -0.11 2.27 -2.17
N SER A 96 1.10 2.06 -1.65
CA SER A 96 2.20 1.58 -2.48
C SER A 96 2.04 0.12 -2.92
N ASN A 97 1.31 -0.70 -2.14
CA ASN A 97 1.31 -2.17 -2.25
C ASN A 97 -0.01 -2.84 -2.70
N ASN A 98 -1.02 -2.11 -3.18
CA ASN A 98 -2.23 -2.73 -3.77
C ASN A 98 -2.08 -2.93 -5.29
N ASP A 99 -3.06 -3.58 -5.94
CA ASP A 99 -3.02 -3.86 -7.39
C ASP A 99 -2.94 -2.59 -8.25
N SER A 100 -3.44 -1.46 -7.74
CA SER A 100 -3.32 -0.14 -8.36
C SER A 100 -2.20 0.70 -7.75
N GLY A 101 -1.33 0.09 -6.95
CA GLY A 101 -0.30 0.76 -6.16
C GLY A 101 0.97 0.95 -6.97
N ILE A 102 1.74 1.97 -6.59
CA ILE A 102 2.94 2.34 -7.35
C ILE A 102 3.96 1.19 -7.43
N ASN A 103 4.11 0.35 -6.39
CA ASN A 103 5.04 -0.78 -6.46
C ASN A 103 4.62 -1.80 -7.51
N ARG A 104 3.32 -2.09 -7.58
CA ARG A 104 2.79 -3.02 -8.59
C ARG A 104 3.00 -2.47 -9.99
N ILE A 105 2.60 -1.23 -10.21
CA ILE A 105 2.70 -0.58 -11.53
C ILE A 105 4.16 -0.48 -12.01
N LEU A 106 5.08 -0.08 -11.13
CA LEU A 106 6.49 0.01 -11.49
C LEU A 106 7.11 -1.38 -11.70
N SER A 107 6.77 -2.36 -10.85
CA SER A 107 7.33 -3.72 -10.95
C SER A 107 6.90 -4.38 -12.28
N ASP A 108 5.61 -4.27 -12.63
CA ASP A 108 5.09 -4.80 -13.88
C ASP A 108 5.65 -4.07 -15.12
N ALA A 109 5.92 -2.76 -15.02
CA ALA A 109 6.40 -1.95 -16.15
C ALA A 109 7.92 -2.05 -16.38
N ILE A 110 8.72 -1.96 -15.31
CA ILE A 110 10.17 -1.77 -15.39
C ILE A 110 10.97 -2.68 -14.45
N GLY A 111 10.31 -3.57 -13.70
CA GLY A 111 10.97 -4.49 -12.76
C GLY A 111 11.64 -3.80 -11.57
N LEU A 112 11.18 -2.60 -11.21
CA LEU A 112 11.63 -1.83 -10.05
C LEU A 112 10.41 -1.39 -9.23
N ASP A 113 10.60 -1.13 -7.96
CA ASP A 113 9.57 -0.64 -7.04
C ASP A 113 10.20 0.26 -5.95
N LEU A 114 9.41 0.74 -5.00
CA LEU A 114 9.92 1.54 -3.88
C LEU A 114 10.89 0.75 -2.99
N TYR A 115 10.72 -0.58 -2.86
CA TYR A 115 11.69 -1.42 -2.15
C TYR A 115 13.04 -1.46 -2.87
N SER A 116 13.04 -1.50 -4.20
CA SER A 116 14.24 -1.43 -5.02
C SER A 116 14.93 -0.07 -4.90
N ILE A 117 14.16 1.02 -4.79
CA ILE A 117 14.67 2.39 -4.63
C ILE A 117 15.31 2.58 -3.25
N PHE A 118 14.58 2.27 -2.18
CA PHE A 118 15.01 2.57 -0.81
C PHE A 118 15.84 1.46 -0.17
N ASN A 119 15.74 0.23 -0.69
CA ASN A 119 16.47 -0.95 -0.27
C ASN A 119 16.51 -1.11 1.26
N PRO A 120 15.36 -1.31 1.92
CA PRO A 120 15.32 -1.57 3.35
C PRO A 120 16.18 -2.80 3.65
N LEU A 121 17.19 -2.64 4.49
CA LEU A 121 18.17 -3.68 4.82
C LEU A 121 17.71 -4.58 5.98
N THR A 122 16.65 -4.18 6.68
CA THR A 122 16.17 -4.78 7.93
C THR A 122 14.66 -4.97 7.88
N GLU A 123 14.14 -5.94 8.66
CA GLU A 123 12.71 -6.07 8.96
C GLU A 123 12.25 -5.02 10.01
N GLU A 124 13.02 -3.95 10.20
CA GLU A 124 12.66 -2.87 11.13
C GLU A 124 11.55 -2.03 10.53
N GLU A 125 10.57 -1.65 11.36
CA GLU A 125 9.47 -0.75 10.96
C GLU A 125 10.02 0.58 10.41
N ASP A 126 10.96 1.17 11.16
CA ASP A 126 11.64 2.41 10.79
C ASP A 126 13.05 2.09 10.27
N PHE A 127 13.39 2.51 9.05
CA PHE A 127 14.71 2.28 8.46
C PHE A 127 15.29 3.54 7.82
N ARG A 128 16.63 3.66 7.82
CA ARG A 128 17.33 4.78 7.18
C ARG A 128 17.93 4.33 5.85
N PRO A 129 17.39 4.77 4.70
CA PRO A 129 17.97 4.42 3.41
C PRO A 129 19.30 5.15 3.17
N ASP A 130 20.12 4.61 2.26
CA ASP A 130 21.20 5.39 1.65
C ASP A 130 20.57 6.39 0.66
N TRP A 131 20.35 7.63 1.12
CA TRP A 131 19.67 8.66 0.35
C TRP A 131 20.34 8.98 -1.00
N ASN A 132 21.67 8.91 -1.10
CA ASN A 132 22.35 9.17 -2.37
C ASN A 132 22.11 8.01 -3.35
N LYS A 133 22.24 6.77 -2.89
CA LYS A 133 21.96 5.59 -3.71
C LYS A 133 20.48 5.54 -4.12
N ALA A 134 19.57 5.86 -3.20
CA ALA A 134 18.14 5.94 -3.48
C ALA A 134 17.83 6.99 -4.55
N ARG A 135 18.50 8.16 -4.51
CA ARG A 135 18.38 9.19 -5.56
C ARG A 135 18.76 8.64 -6.93
N ASP A 136 19.91 7.97 -7.02
CA ASP A 136 20.42 7.46 -8.30
C ASP A 136 19.51 6.37 -8.88
N ILE A 137 18.99 5.48 -8.02
CA ILE A 137 18.02 4.45 -8.43
C ILE A 137 16.69 5.09 -8.85
N CYS A 138 16.20 6.09 -8.10
CA CYS A 138 14.95 6.79 -8.41
C CYS A 138 15.03 7.53 -9.76
N LEU A 139 16.15 8.23 -10.04
CA LEU A 139 16.39 8.86 -11.34
C LEU A 139 16.37 7.87 -12.49
N LYS A 140 16.97 6.69 -12.29
CA LYS A 140 16.90 5.59 -13.27
C LYS A 140 15.47 5.10 -13.45
N ALA A 141 14.73 4.89 -12.35
CA ALA A 141 13.33 4.45 -12.40
C ALA A 141 12.45 5.44 -13.16
N ILE A 142 12.61 6.75 -12.94
CA ILE A 142 11.92 7.80 -13.69
C ILE A 142 12.23 7.67 -15.19
N ALA A 143 13.51 7.59 -15.57
CA ALA A 143 13.90 7.51 -16.98
C ALA A 143 13.37 6.25 -17.69
N ASP A 144 13.45 5.10 -17.02
CA ASP A 144 12.94 3.83 -17.56
C ASP A 144 11.41 3.86 -17.66
N PHE A 145 10.72 4.40 -16.65
CA PHE A 145 9.27 4.46 -16.64
C PHE A 145 8.74 5.46 -17.67
N THR A 146 9.39 6.61 -17.86
CA THR A 146 9.09 7.52 -18.98
C THR A 146 9.24 6.80 -20.32
N THR A 147 10.32 6.04 -20.50
CA THR A 147 10.53 5.24 -21.73
C THR A 147 9.42 4.20 -21.93
N HIS A 148 8.96 3.55 -20.85
CA HIS A 148 7.84 2.62 -20.87
C HIS A 148 6.55 3.32 -21.29
N ILE A 149 6.22 4.48 -20.72
CA ILE A 149 5.03 5.26 -21.10
C ILE A 149 5.05 5.62 -22.59
N GLU A 150 6.19 6.05 -23.12
CA GLU A 150 6.31 6.46 -24.52
C GLU A 150 6.21 5.28 -25.51
N ARG A 151 6.71 4.10 -25.15
CA ARG A 151 6.85 2.96 -26.08
C ARG A 151 5.81 1.87 -25.86
N HIS A 152 5.45 1.64 -24.61
CA HIS A 152 4.64 0.52 -24.14
C HIS A 152 3.64 1.00 -23.06
N PRO A 153 2.71 1.92 -23.36
CA PRO A 153 1.71 2.43 -22.41
C PRO A 153 0.64 1.38 -22.10
N TYR A 154 1.07 0.23 -21.61
CA TYR A 154 0.27 -0.97 -21.42
C TYR A 154 0.33 -1.39 -19.95
N GLY A 155 -0.82 -1.80 -19.44
CA GLY A 155 -0.96 -2.47 -18.17
C GLY A 155 -1.35 -3.92 -18.39
N VAL A 156 -1.17 -4.73 -17.35
CA VAL A 156 -1.61 -6.12 -17.32
C VAL A 156 -2.38 -6.38 -16.04
N VAL A 157 -3.48 -7.12 -16.13
CA VAL A 157 -4.21 -7.63 -14.96
C VAL A 157 -4.47 -9.13 -15.15
N PRO A 158 -4.15 -9.98 -14.17
CA PRO A 158 -4.54 -11.37 -14.21
C PRO A 158 -6.04 -11.51 -13.88
N LEU A 159 -6.81 -12.11 -14.78
CA LEU A 159 -8.14 -12.61 -14.47
C LEU A 159 -8.02 -14.07 -14.06
N THR A 160 -7.97 -14.29 -12.76
CA THR A 160 -7.99 -15.63 -12.17
C THR A 160 -9.41 -16.13 -12.01
N PHE A 161 -9.54 -17.45 -11.98
CA PHE A 161 -10.75 -18.10 -11.53
C PHE A 161 -10.56 -18.49 -10.06
N ASP A 162 -11.53 -18.15 -9.21
CA ASP A 162 -11.51 -18.55 -7.81
C ASP A 162 -11.69 -20.08 -7.70
N PRO A 163 -10.66 -20.83 -7.24
CA PRO A 163 -10.69 -22.29 -7.22
C PRO A 163 -11.77 -22.86 -6.29
N ASP A 164 -12.18 -22.11 -5.27
CA ASP A 164 -13.20 -22.52 -4.30
C ASP A 164 -14.63 -22.23 -4.80
N ILE A 165 -14.76 -21.37 -5.81
CA ILE A 165 -16.03 -21.02 -6.45
C ILE A 165 -16.10 -21.65 -7.82
N SER A 166 -16.41 -22.96 -7.90
CA SER A 166 -16.61 -23.71 -9.16
C SER A 166 -17.27 -22.86 -10.28
N PRO A 167 -16.86 -22.94 -11.57
CA PRO A 167 -17.51 -22.18 -12.66
C PRO A 167 -19.01 -22.50 -12.77
N ILE A 168 -19.41 -23.62 -12.19
CA ILE A 168 -20.79 -24.09 -12.02
C ILE A 168 -21.63 -23.15 -11.13
N GLN A 169 -21.02 -22.50 -10.13
CA GLN A 169 -21.70 -21.54 -9.24
C GLN A 169 -21.85 -20.15 -9.87
N ALA A 170 -20.90 -19.71 -10.71
CA ALA A 170 -20.99 -18.44 -11.43
C ALA A 170 -22.09 -18.44 -12.51
N GLN A 171 -22.52 -19.62 -12.97
CA GLN A 171 -23.60 -19.87 -13.93
C GLN A 171 -23.51 -19.12 -15.27
N ILE A 172 -22.37 -18.51 -15.62
CA ILE A 172 -22.19 -17.90 -16.95
C ILE A 172 -21.88 -19.01 -17.96
N THR A 173 -22.92 -19.48 -18.64
CA THR A 173 -22.84 -20.60 -19.59
C THR A 173 -22.96 -20.16 -21.06
N SER A 174 -23.17 -18.87 -21.31
CA SER A 174 -23.31 -18.32 -22.66
C SER A 174 -22.91 -16.85 -22.73
N GLU A 175 -22.55 -16.41 -23.93
CA GLU A 175 -22.26 -15.01 -24.25
C GLU A 175 -23.46 -14.09 -23.92
N ALA A 176 -24.68 -14.55 -24.25
CA ALA A 176 -25.90 -13.81 -23.96
C ALA A 176 -26.10 -13.57 -22.46
N LEU A 177 -25.83 -14.58 -21.63
CA LEU A 177 -25.95 -14.45 -20.18
C LEU A 177 -24.86 -13.55 -19.58
N ALA A 178 -23.64 -13.60 -20.11
CA ALA A 178 -22.57 -12.67 -19.74
C ALA A 178 -22.97 -11.22 -20.03
N LEU A 179 -23.51 -10.96 -21.22
CA LEU A 179 -24.02 -9.64 -21.61
C LEU A 179 -25.18 -9.18 -20.71
N GLN A 180 -26.13 -10.07 -20.41
CA GLN A 180 -27.24 -9.76 -19.49
C GLN A 180 -26.73 -9.37 -18.10
N LYS A 181 -25.73 -10.07 -17.55
CA LYS A 181 -25.13 -9.69 -16.26
C LYS A 181 -24.47 -8.32 -16.31
N LEU A 182 -23.76 -7.99 -17.38
CA LEU A 182 -23.16 -6.66 -17.57
C LEU A 182 -24.23 -5.56 -17.60
N VAL A 183 -25.31 -5.77 -18.35
CA VAL A 183 -26.44 -4.82 -18.42
C VAL A 183 -27.10 -4.65 -17.06
N ALA A 184 -27.41 -5.76 -16.37
CA ALA A 184 -28.00 -5.71 -15.03
C ALA A 184 -27.09 -4.97 -14.04
N LYS A 185 -25.77 -5.17 -14.10
CA LYS A 185 -24.80 -4.43 -13.27
C LYS A 185 -24.77 -2.94 -13.58
N LYS A 186 -24.89 -2.55 -14.86
CA LYS A 186 -25.03 -1.13 -15.24
C LYS A 186 -26.32 -0.52 -14.71
N GLU A 187 -27.43 -1.25 -14.75
CA GLU A 187 -28.75 -0.77 -14.30
C GLU A 187 -28.89 -0.69 -12.78
N GLN A 188 -28.22 -1.58 -12.04
CA GLN A 188 -28.20 -1.56 -10.57
C GLN A 188 -27.35 -0.43 -9.97
N ARG A 189 -26.64 0.33 -10.82
CA ARG A 189 -25.74 1.39 -10.38
C ARG A 189 -26.55 2.59 -9.89
N THR A 190 -26.25 3.06 -8.68
CA THR A 190 -26.64 4.39 -8.20
C THR A 190 -25.48 5.37 -8.43
N ASP A 191 -25.78 6.65 -8.62
CA ASP A 191 -24.77 7.73 -8.84
C ASP A 191 -23.75 7.87 -7.70
N THR A 192 -23.97 7.16 -6.59
CA THR A 192 -23.17 7.20 -5.36
C THR A 192 -22.12 6.09 -5.24
N GLN A 193 -22.08 5.09 -6.14
CA GLN A 193 -21.09 4.01 -6.05
C GLN A 193 -19.80 4.35 -6.80
N PRO A 194 -18.61 4.22 -6.17
CA PRO A 194 -17.35 4.57 -6.80
C PRO A 194 -16.88 3.48 -7.77
N ASN A 195 -16.51 3.92 -8.97
CA ASN A 195 -15.56 3.29 -9.90
C ASN A 195 -15.79 1.82 -10.34
N ASN A 196 -14.85 1.34 -11.17
CA ASN A 196 -14.75 -0.05 -11.62
C ASN A 196 -14.81 -0.97 -10.40
N LEU A 197 -15.53 -2.09 -10.51
CA LEU A 197 -15.86 -2.94 -9.37
C LEU A 197 -15.55 -4.41 -9.66
N GLY A 198 -14.90 -5.06 -8.69
CA GLY A 198 -14.59 -6.48 -8.72
C GLY A 198 -15.38 -7.24 -7.65
N GLY A 199 -15.53 -8.54 -7.85
CA GLY A 199 -16.12 -9.43 -6.86
C GLY A 199 -16.51 -10.78 -7.46
N TRP A 200 -17.29 -11.56 -6.72
CA TRP A 200 -17.65 -12.93 -7.13
C TRP A 200 -18.41 -13.04 -8.46
N ALA A 201 -19.00 -11.93 -8.93
CA ALA A 201 -19.70 -11.87 -10.21
C ALA A 201 -18.78 -11.58 -11.41
N GLY A 202 -17.50 -11.31 -11.16
CA GLY A 202 -16.49 -10.86 -12.12
C GLY A 202 -16.05 -9.42 -11.89
N ASP A 203 -15.10 -8.96 -12.71
CA ASP A 203 -14.60 -7.59 -12.73
C ASP A 203 -15.30 -6.75 -13.81
N PHE A 204 -15.79 -5.59 -13.41
CA PHE A 204 -16.60 -4.71 -14.23
C PHE A 204 -15.98 -3.32 -14.34
N PHE A 205 -15.48 -3.01 -15.54
CA PHE A 205 -14.86 -1.72 -15.87
C PHE A 205 -15.89 -0.77 -16.49
N LEU A 206 -16.77 -0.22 -15.66
CA LEU A 206 -17.96 0.53 -16.11
C LEU A 206 -17.75 2.04 -16.23
N THR A 207 -16.89 2.62 -15.39
CA THR A 207 -16.63 4.06 -15.38
C THR A 207 -15.53 4.41 -16.37
N GLU A 208 -14.47 3.61 -16.35
CA GLU A 208 -13.36 3.72 -17.29
C GLU A 208 -13.17 2.36 -17.95
N PRO A 209 -13.84 2.10 -19.10
CA PRO A 209 -13.71 0.85 -19.82
C PRO A 209 -12.26 0.60 -20.23
N LEU A 210 -11.80 -0.64 -20.05
CA LEU A 210 -10.49 -1.07 -20.51
C LEU A 210 -10.47 -1.18 -22.03
N GLU A 211 -9.46 -0.59 -22.63
CA GLU A 211 -9.11 -0.85 -24.03
C GLU A 211 -8.21 -2.08 -24.08
N VAL A 212 -8.84 -3.26 -24.17
CA VAL A 212 -8.16 -4.55 -24.19
C VAL A 212 -7.44 -4.75 -25.53
N LEU A 213 -6.14 -5.02 -25.46
CA LEU A 213 -5.26 -5.24 -26.60
C LEU A 213 -4.96 -6.72 -26.81
N ALA A 214 -4.81 -7.48 -25.73
CA ALA A 214 -4.56 -8.92 -25.79
C ALA A 214 -5.13 -9.64 -24.57
N ILE A 215 -5.44 -10.93 -24.77
CA ILE A 215 -5.84 -11.87 -23.73
C ILE A 215 -4.90 -13.06 -23.86
N ILE A 216 -4.07 -13.30 -22.85
CA ILE A 216 -2.99 -14.30 -22.90
C ILE A 216 -3.24 -15.35 -21.82
N PRO A 217 -3.38 -16.65 -22.15
CA PRO A 217 -3.52 -17.69 -21.14
C PRO A 217 -2.22 -17.86 -20.35
N GLY A 218 -2.32 -18.07 -19.05
CA GLY A 218 -1.17 -18.33 -18.18
C GLY A 218 -1.58 -18.94 -16.85
N SER A 219 -0.68 -18.86 -15.87
CA SER A 219 -0.96 -19.15 -14.47
C SER A 219 -0.62 -17.95 -13.61
N ALA A 220 -1.34 -17.79 -12.50
CA ALA A 220 -1.06 -16.81 -11.46
C ALA A 220 -0.94 -17.52 -10.12
N GLU A 221 -0.08 -16.97 -9.26
CA GLU A 221 0.08 -17.44 -7.89
C GLU A 221 -1.07 -16.90 -7.03
N CYS A 222 -1.72 -17.78 -6.27
CA CYS A 222 -2.68 -17.44 -5.23
C CYS A 222 -2.30 -18.19 -3.94
N LEU A 223 -2.63 -17.63 -2.78
CA LEU A 223 -2.21 -18.08 -1.44
C LEU A 223 -2.25 -19.60 -1.25
N ASP A 224 -3.27 -20.28 -1.76
CA ASP A 224 -3.47 -21.73 -1.60
C ASP A 224 -3.24 -22.54 -2.89
N SER A 225 -2.83 -21.90 -3.99
CA SER A 225 -2.64 -22.55 -5.29
C SER A 225 -1.65 -21.77 -6.17
N PRO A 226 -0.38 -22.21 -6.25
CA PRO A 226 0.66 -21.48 -6.96
C PRO A 226 0.53 -21.50 -8.50
N ASP A 227 -0.37 -22.32 -9.04
CA ASP A 227 -0.56 -22.52 -10.49
C ASP A 227 -2.03 -22.39 -10.89
N LEU A 228 -2.74 -21.35 -10.43
CA LEU A 228 -4.12 -21.14 -10.88
C LEU A 228 -4.15 -20.69 -12.34
N PRO A 229 -4.84 -21.43 -13.24
CA PRO A 229 -5.04 -20.97 -14.60
C PRO A 229 -5.71 -19.59 -14.61
N CYS A 230 -5.15 -18.68 -15.40
CA CYS A 230 -5.65 -17.32 -15.52
C CYS A 230 -5.57 -16.84 -16.97
N PHE A 231 -6.24 -15.73 -17.24
CA PHE A 231 -6.03 -14.94 -18.44
C PHE A 231 -5.42 -13.61 -18.07
N TYR A 232 -4.22 -13.33 -18.58
CA TYR A 232 -3.63 -12.00 -18.51
C TYR A 232 -4.30 -11.10 -19.53
N ILE A 233 -4.95 -10.05 -19.04
CA ILE A 233 -5.56 -9.02 -19.88
C ILE A 233 -4.57 -7.89 -20.03
N VAL A 234 -4.08 -7.70 -21.24
CA VAL A 234 -3.22 -6.57 -21.60
C VAL A 234 -4.11 -5.46 -22.13
N PHE A 235 -3.97 -4.27 -21.56
CA PHE A 235 -4.82 -3.12 -21.90
C PHE A 235 -3.99 -1.85 -22.03
N HIS A 236 -4.51 -0.86 -22.76
CA HIS A 236 -3.91 0.46 -22.83
C HIS A 236 -4.12 1.22 -21.51
N HIS A 237 -3.03 1.56 -20.83
CA HIS A 237 -3.08 2.18 -19.50
C HIS A 237 -3.03 3.71 -19.61
N LYS A 238 -4.18 4.37 -19.42
CA LYS A 238 -4.35 5.82 -19.67
C LYS A 238 -3.78 6.73 -18.58
N HIS A 239 -3.52 6.20 -17.39
CA HIS A 239 -3.16 7.00 -16.22
C HIS A 239 -1.73 6.77 -15.73
N LEU A 240 -0.81 6.35 -16.59
CA LEU A 240 0.58 6.11 -16.19
C LEU A 240 1.28 7.39 -15.72
N ASP A 241 0.87 8.55 -16.22
CA ASP A 241 1.40 9.86 -15.82
C ASP A 241 1.21 10.13 -14.32
N PHE A 242 0.13 9.65 -13.71
CA PHE A 242 -0.07 9.76 -12.25
C PHE A 242 1.05 9.06 -11.48
N TYR A 243 1.46 7.88 -11.92
CA TYR A 243 2.54 7.12 -11.27
C TYR A 243 3.91 7.74 -11.54
N LEU A 244 4.11 8.34 -12.72
CA LEU A 244 5.32 9.09 -13.03
C LEU A 244 5.45 10.32 -12.12
N GLN A 245 4.38 11.08 -11.92
CA GLN A 245 4.33 12.19 -10.96
C GLN A 245 4.62 11.70 -9.54
N GLY A 246 4.05 10.56 -9.15
CA GLY A 246 4.37 9.89 -7.89
C GLY A 246 5.87 9.63 -7.70
N LEU A 247 6.54 9.08 -8.72
CA LEU A 247 8.00 8.87 -8.71
C LEU A 247 8.80 10.17 -8.60
N GLU A 248 8.36 11.23 -9.28
CA GLU A 248 9.01 12.54 -9.19
C GLU A 248 8.87 13.17 -7.80
N ILE A 249 7.79 12.89 -7.08
CA ILE A 249 7.60 13.28 -5.67
C ILE A 249 8.47 12.44 -4.74
N VAL A 250 8.68 11.16 -5.07
CA VAL A 250 9.65 10.31 -4.37
C VAL A 250 11.06 10.89 -4.50
N LEU A 251 11.46 11.30 -5.71
CA LEU A 251 12.73 12.00 -5.94
C LEU A 251 12.81 13.31 -5.14
N GLU A 252 11.75 14.13 -5.18
CA GLU A 252 11.67 15.38 -4.41
C GLU A 252 11.79 15.15 -2.90
N THR A 253 11.27 14.04 -2.39
CA THR A 253 11.43 13.64 -0.98
C THR A 253 12.88 13.30 -0.66
N ILE A 254 13.56 12.57 -1.54
CA ILE A 254 14.97 12.24 -1.37
C ILE A 254 15.82 13.52 -1.40
N GLU A 255 15.55 14.43 -2.34
CA GLU A 255 16.23 15.72 -2.44
C GLU A 255 15.97 16.58 -1.20
N TYR A 256 14.73 16.66 -0.73
CA TYR A 256 14.37 17.35 0.51
C TYR A 256 15.21 16.88 1.69
N VAL A 257 15.41 15.57 1.85
CA VAL A 257 16.22 15.01 2.95
C VAL A 257 17.70 15.32 2.76
N LEU A 258 18.24 15.18 1.54
CA LEU A 258 19.65 15.45 1.22
C LEU A 258 20.04 16.92 1.42
N GLU A 259 19.08 17.84 1.36
CA GLU A 259 19.28 19.27 1.62
C GLU A 259 19.32 19.63 3.12
N GLN A 260 18.92 18.71 4.00
CA GLN A 260 18.92 18.96 5.44
C GLN A 260 20.34 18.83 6.02
N PRO A 261 20.70 19.64 7.02
CA PRO A 261 22.00 19.52 7.69
C PRO A 261 22.13 18.25 8.56
N ASP A 262 21.01 17.65 8.95
CA ASP A 262 20.86 16.50 9.85
C ASP A 262 20.20 15.30 9.15
N ILE A 263 20.74 14.94 7.98
CA ILE A 263 20.27 13.83 7.12
C ILE A 263 20.09 12.51 7.90
N ASP A 264 20.96 12.27 8.88
CA ASP A 264 21.00 11.06 9.68
C ASP A 264 19.78 10.86 10.60
N LYS A 265 18.97 11.91 10.79
CA LYS A 265 17.74 11.90 11.59
C LYS A 265 16.48 11.51 10.81
N TYR A 266 16.57 11.32 9.50
CA TYR A 266 15.42 11.02 8.64
C TYR A 266 15.33 9.53 8.33
N TYR A 267 14.16 8.97 8.61
CA TYR A 267 13.86 7.54 8.51
C TYR A 267 12.56 7.35 7.74
N LEU A 268 12.45 6.22 7.07
CA LEU A 268 11.27 5.77 6.37
C LEU A 268 10.55 4.70 7.17
N ASP A 269 9.22 4.73 7.14
CA ASP A 269 8.34 3.80 7.85
C ASP A 269 7.24 3.28 6.94
N TRP A 270 7.18 1.95 6.78
CA TRP A 270 6.18 1.29 5.96
C TRP A 270 5.02 0.92 6.87
N SER A 271 3.85 1.51 6.65
CA SER A 271 2.68 1.21 7.46
C SER A 271 2.40 -0.29 7.44
N SER A 272 2.24 -0.92 8.60
CA SER A 272 1.89 -2.34 8.75
C SER A 272 0.40 -2.62 8.59
#